data_AF-D8TIL7-F1
#
_entry.id   AF-D8TIL7-F1
#
_cell.length_a   1.000
_cell.length_b   1.000
_cell.length_c   1.000
_cell.angle_alpha   90.00
_cell.angle_beta   90.00
_cell.angle_gamma   90.00
#
_symmetry.space_group_name_H-M   'P 1'
#
loop_
_entity.id
_entity.type
_entity.pdbx_description
1 polymer ?
#
loop_
_entity_poly.entity_id
_entity_poly.type
_entity_poly.pdbx_seq_one_letter_code
_entity_poly.pdbx_strand_id
1 'polypeptide(L)'
;MLDLVLMVKLLFSFFINKPAALEAVALGNSDSPLLVRLPSRPWGAVASLSKAEVQAAAGTSLPKRISVVRDCFASFDQPQRPLNQRSMHRNPGLEKLGSMRHFRVQRSTAYVVPGCGTRARRNAPDPNQIYVRITLYSACLYAAKDFAFKDLQLVRPLGPSSVAVSAALASQPEHRAVVDTYTLAAAGDTYELEPGPGSVAADLISFLRAQKQRVSLVPDVAVADDQLQEATPVVAAKKGVRQSTNEVLMVAPTAFGFNEQAAQDNSFMHAAAKPGEGNELTRQVLREFAGLHHALTQVAGVKVNLFEHHLSHGTPDACFPNNWFSTHPAGEAAGGVKQPTLVFYPMKCPNRAAERREDIKKVLATKGYSRLYDMSGEEANKKYFEGTGVLVIDRVNGVVYVDISERADRSLAEEWTHNIGYKELVTFRSTDLRGKSVYHTNVMMAIGTGVAIVCADSVKDAKERQHLLSSLRRTHEVVEISLAQMDALCGNVLELEDGRGLPVMAMSTQAYNAFTEDQRRVMRRHVADLVHAPIDTLERVGGGGVRCTLAEIF
;
A
#
# COMPACT_ATOMS: atom_id res chain seq x y z
N MET A 1 55.59 9.54 3.11
CA MET A 1 54.16 9.40 2.70
C MET A 1 53.34 8.61 3.72
N LEU A 2 53.92 7.63 4.44
CA LEU A 2 53.25 6.94 5.55
C LEU A 2 52.95 7.85 6.77
N ASP A 3 53.82 8.81 7.09
CA ASP A 3 53.64 9.64 8.31
C ASP A 3 52.53 10.68 8.20
N LEU A 4 52.23 11.17 6.99
CA LEU A 4 51.15 12.15 6.80
C LEU A 4 49.76 11.49 6.93
N VAL A 5 49.63 10.23 6.51
CA VAL A 5 48.38 9.46 6.64
C VAL A 5 48.11 9.09 8.11
N LEU A 6 49.16 8.83 8.89
CA LEU A 6 49.04 8.55 10.33
C LEU A 6 48.72 9.83 11.13
N MET A 7 49.36 10.96 10.80
CA MET A 7 49.03 12.26 11.41
C MET A 7 47.61 12.72 11.09
N VAL A 8 47.11 12.53 9.86
CA VAL A 8 45.74 12.88 9.49
C VAL A 8 44.73 11.97 10.20
N LYS A 9 45.03 10.68 10.39
CA LYS A 9 44.19 9.76 11.20
C LYS A 9 44.18 10.14 12.69
N LEU A 10 45.31 10.54 13.25
CA LEU A 10 45.41 10.98 14.65
C LEU A 10 44.72 12.33 14.88
N LEU A 11 44.83 13.28 13.94
CA LEU A 11 44.13 14.56 13.99
C LEU A 11 42.62 14.41 13.76
N PHE A 12 42.18 13.49 12.89
CA PHE A 12 40.75 13.15 12.77
C PHE A 12 40.20 12.45 14.02
N SER A 13 41.00 11.61 14.68
CA SER A 13 40.61 10.95 15.93
C SER A 13 40.52 11.92 17.12
N PHE A 14 41.23 13.06 17.09
CA PHE A 14 41.19 14.09 18.13
C PHE A 14 40.03 15.08 17.98
N PHE A 15 39.49 15.25 16.76
CA PHE A 15 38.35 16.13 16.50
C PHE A 15 36.97 15.42 16.53
N ILE A 16 36.93 14.08 16.61
CA ILE A 16 35.70 13.28 16.66
C ILE A 16 35.60 12.49 17.97
N ASN A 17 35.64 13.19 19.12
CA ASN A 17 35.30 12.55 20.39
C ASN A 17 34.60 13.52 21.35
N LYS A 18 33.51 14.13 20.88
CA LYS A 18 32.31 14.13 21.72
C LYS A 18 31.49 12.94 21.25
N PRO A 19 31.10 12.00 22.13
CA PRO A 19 30.11 10.99 21.75
C PRO A 19 28.90 11.74 21.21
N ALA A 20 28.47 11.41 19.99
CA ALA A 20 27.26 12.00 19.44
C ALA A 20 26.11 11.71 20.42
N ALA A 21 25.31 12.72 20.73
CA ALA A 21 24.27 12.59 21.74
C ALA A 21 23.17 11.65 21.22
N LEU A 22 22.61 10.86 22.13
CA LEU A 22 21.44 10.04 21.87
C LEU A 22 20.26 10.93 21.47
N GLU A 23 19.62 10.63 20.33
CA GLU A 23 18.42 11.35 19.93
C GLU A 23 17.21 10.76 20.63
N ALA A 24 16.31 11.62 21.10
CA ALA A 24 15.13 11.20 21.84
C ALA A 24 13.88 11.97 21.36
N VAL A 25 12.77 11.24 21.26
CA VAL A 25 11.47 11.77 20.86
C VAL A 25 10.40 11.22 21.81
N ALA A 26 9.70 12.10 22.52
CA ALA A 26 8.58 11.74 23.37
C ALA A 26 7.29 11.68 22.54
N LEU A 27 6.52 10.59 22.67
CA LEU A 27 5.29 10.34 21.90
C LEU A 27 4.04 11.05 22.46
N GLY A 28 4.21 12.05 23.33
CA GLY A 28 3.12 12.93 23.80
C GLY A 28 2.23 12.38 24.92
N ASN A 29 2.06 11.06 25.08
CA ASN A 29 1.37 10.48 26.24
C ASN A 29 2.38 10.02 27.33
N SER A 30 1.96 10.08 28.60
CA SER A 30 2.84 9.77 29.75
C SER A 30 3.24 8.31 29.87
N ASP A 31 2.45 7.41 29.28
CA ASP A 31 2.64 5.96 29.38
C ASP A 31 3.48 5.38 28.23
N SER A 32 3.66 6.13 27.14
CA SER A 32 4.45 5.71 25.98
C SER A 32 5.92 5.71 26.34
N PRO A 33 6.66 4.71 25.85
CA PRO A 33 8.11 4.74 25.96
C PRO A 33 8.67 5.93 25.18
N LEU A 34 9.79 6.45 25.68
CA LEU A 34 10.58 7.43 24.96
C LEU A 34 11.23 6.74 23.75
N LEU A 35 10.99 7.22 22.54
CA LEU A 35 11.73 6.73 21.38
C LEU A 35 13.16 7.26 21.44
N VAL A 36 14.11 6.38 21.19
CA VAL A 36 15.53 6.64 21.33
C VAL A 36 16.26 6.17 20.09
N ARG A 37 17.25 6.95 19.64
CA ARG A 37 18.19 6.52 18.60
C ARG A 37 19.61 6.62 19.11
N LEU A 38 20.32 5.51 18.97
CA LEU A 38 21.72 5.44 19.34
C LEU A 38 22.57 6.20 18.30
N PRO A 39 23.63 6.89 18.75
CA PRO A 39 24.53 7.62 17.87
C PRO A 39 25.33 6.72 16.93
N SER A 40 25.48 5.45 17.29
CA SER A 40 26.15 4.43 16.49
C SER A 40 25.28 3.18 16.41
N ARG A 41 25.47 2.39 15.36
CA ARG A 41 24.74 1.14 15.16
C ARG A 41 25.40 0.02 15.96
N PRO A 42 24.80 -0.50 17.04
CA PRO A 42 25.35 -1.67 17.72
C PRO A 42 25.24 -2.88 16.78
N TRP A 43 26.35 -3.64 16.65
CA TRP A 43 26.43 -4.86 15.85
C TRP A 43 25.81 -6.10 16.54
N GLY A 44 25.29 -5.95 17.77
CA GLY A 44 24.79 -7.04 18.62
C GLY A 44 23.38 -6.80 19.20
N ALA A 45 22.79 -7.87 19.77
CA ALA A 45 21.35 -8.02 20.03
C ALA A 45 20.74 -7.19 21.18
N VAL A 46 21.49 -6.37 21.90
CA VAL A 46 20.96 -5.54 23.00
C VAL A 46 21.82 -4.29 23.16
N ALA A 47 21.18 -3.13 23.28
CA ALA A 47 21.85 -1.87 23.62
C ALA A 47 22.00 -1.76 25.14
N SER A 48 23.20 -1.47 25.64
CA SER A 48 23.39 -1.06 27.03
C SER A 48 23.19 0.46 27.12
N LEU A 49 22.15 0.88 27.82
CA LEU A 49 21.79 2.29 27.98
C LEU A 49 21.83 2.66 29.46
N SER A 50 22.73 3.58 29.81
CA SER A 50 22.80 4.11 31.17
C SER A 50 21.72 5.14 31.43
N LYS A 51 21.31 5.26 32.69
CA LYS A 51 20.42 6.33 33.16
C LYS A 51 20.92 7.72 32.78
N ALA A 52 22.23 7.96 32.84
CA ALA A 52 22.83 9.25 32.52
C ALA A 52 22.67 9.61 31.03
N GLU A 53 22.86 8.66 30.13
CA GLU A 53 22.70 8.86 28.68
C GLU A 53 21.25 9.16 28.31
N VAL A 54 20.30 8.42 28.89
CA VAL A 54 18.88 8.65 28.66
C VAL A 54 18.44 9.98 29.28
N GLN A 55 18.89 10.32 30.49
CA GLN A 55 18.57 11.59 31.13
C GLN A 55 19.11 12.79 30.34
N ALA A 56 20.32 12.68 29.78
CA ALA A 56 20.90 13.71 28.93
C ALA A 56 20.08 13.97 27.64
N ALA A 57 19.44 12.93 27.11
CA ALA A 57 18.60 13.05 25.91
C ALA A 57 17.14 13.45 26.21
N ALA A 58 16.56 12.87 27.26
CA ALA A 58 15.14 12.98 27.65
C ALA A 58 14.83 14.25 28.47
N GLY A 59 15.83 14.85 29.12
CA GLY A 59 15.63 15.99 30.03
C GLY A 59 15.43 15.58 31.49
N THR A 60 14.67 16.36 32.26
CA THR A 60 14.64 16.28 33.73
C THR A 60 13.88 15.07 34.30
N SER A 61 12.94 14.48 33.55
CA SER A 61 12.17 13.31 33.99
C SER A 61 12.65 12.02 33.31
N LEU A 62 13.03 11.02 34.11
CA LEU A 62 13.48 9.72 33.61
C LEU A 62 12.30 8.83 33.19
N PRO A 63 12.23 8.37 31.94
CA PRO A 63 11.17 7.49 31.48
C PRO A 63 11.33 6.08 32.06
N LYS A 64 10.23 5.44 32.47
CA LYS A 64 10.26 4.04 32.94
C LYS A 64 10.56 3.04 31.82
N ARG A 65 10.18 3.40 30.58
CA ARG A 65 10.38 2.60 29.37
C ARG A 65 10.98 3.43 28.26
N ILE A 66 11.89 2.83 27.51
CA ILE A 66 12.48 3.43 26.30
C ILE A 66 12.40 2.44 25.16
N SER A 67 12.43 2.95 23.94
CA SER A 67 12.30 2.15 22.73
C SER A 67 13.34 2.58 21.72
N VAL A 68 14.34 1.73 21.51
CA VAL A 68 15.48 1.98 20.64
C VAL A 68 15.08 1.67 19.20
N VAL A 69 15.12 2.69 18.35
CA VAL A 69 14.75 2.58 16.93
C VAL A 69 15.99 2.35 16.08
N ARG A 70 15.93 1.41 15.14
CA ARG A 70 17.05 1.04 14.25
C ARG A 70 16.57 0.85 12.81
N ASP A 71 17.38 1.32 11.85
CA ASP A 71 17.17 1.00 10.43
C ASP A 71 17.57 -0.45 10.13
N CYS A 72 16.69 -1.21 9.48
CA CYS A 72 16.88 -2.65 9.27
C CYS A 72 18.00 -2.95 8.26
N PHE A 73 17.99 -2.25 7.13
CA PHE A 73 18.74 -2.61 5.93
C PHE A 73 19.78 -1.59 5.50
N ALA A 74 20.09 -0.59 6.35
CA ALA A 74 21.22 0.30 6.11
C ALA A 74 22.54 -0.49 6.03
N SER A 75 23.54 -0.01 5.29
CA SER A 75 24.90 -0.58 5.35
C SER A 75 25.57 -0.27 6.69
N PHE A 76 26.70 -0.92 6.99
CA PHE A 76 27.39 -0.76 8.28
C PHE A 76 28.01 0.64 8.46
N ASP A 77 28.42 1.25 7.34
CA ASP A 77 29.06 2.56 7.24
C ASP A 77 28.05 3.69 6.95
N GLN A 78 26.79 3.33 6.70
CA GLN A 78 25.72 4.31 6.57
C GLN A 78 25.27 4.79 7.95
N PRO A 79 25.22 6.11 8.17
CA PRO A 79 24.59 6.66 9.36
C PRO A 79 23.10 6.31 9.36
N GLN A 80 22.53 6.09 10.55
CA GLN A 80 21.08 5.92 10.67
C GLN A 80 20.37 7.23 10.33
N ARG A 81 19.14 7.13 9.81
CA ARG A 81 18.30 8.31 9.57
C ARG A 81 17.99 9.02 10.89
N PRO A 82 17.90 10.36 10.92
CA PRO A 82 17.56 11.09 12.13
C PRO A 82 16.17 10.70 12.64
N LEU A 83 16.05 10.50 13.95
CA LEU A 83 14.77 10.24 14.60
C LEU A 83 13.91 11.51 14.58
N ASN A 84 14.52 12.66 14.87
CA ASN A 84 13.95 14.01 14.80
C ASN A 84 15.09 15.04 14.67
N GLN A 85 14.95 16.13 13.89
CA GLN A 85 15.94 17.21 13.93
C GLN A 85 15.78 18.00 15.22
N ARG A 86 16.75 17.89 16.14
CA ARG A 86 17.12 19.08 16.92
C ARG A 86 17.82 20.02 15.94
N SER A 87 17.32 21.26 15.84
CA SER A 87 18.04 22.39 15.25
C SER A 87 19.47 22.41 15.83
N MET A 88 20.43 21.80 15.14
CA MET A 88 21.84 22.05 15.37
C MET A 88 22.23 23.22 14.47
N HIS A 89 22.84 24.21 15.12
CA HIS A 89 23.42 25.42 14.56
C HIS A 89 23.78 25.33 13.07
N ARG A 90 23.33 26.35 12.31
CA ARG A 90 23.93 26.74 11.03
C ARG A 90 25.44 26.65 11.18
N ASN A 91 26.04 25.67 10.52
CA ASN A 91 27.48 25.53 10.44
C ASN A 91 27.97 26.68 9.52
N PRO A 92 28.69 27.71 10.01
CA PRO A 92 29.09 28.85 9.18
C PRO A 92 30.13 28.46 8.09
N GLY A 93 30.60 27.20 8.09
CA GLY A 93 31.63 26.72 7.17
C GLY A 93 31.17 26.37 5.76
N LEU A 94 29.86 26.31 5.48
CA LEU A 94 29.35 25.92 4.16
C LEU A 94 29.13 27.09 3.18
N GLU A 95 29.26 28.35 3.62
CA GLU A 95 29.24 29.52 2.72
C GLU A 95 30.57 29.77 1.99
N LYS A 96 31.63 28.99 2.27
CA LYS A 96 32.96 29.13 1.62
C LYS A 96 33.32 28.04 0.62
N LEU A 97 32.35 27.29 0.09
CA LEU A 97 32.55 26.36 -1.03
C LEU A 97 31.94 26.83 -2.36
N GLY A 98 31.49 28.09 -2.42
CA GLY A 98 31.06 28.74 -3.67
C GLY A 98 32.18 29.24 -4.59
N SER A 99 33.46 29.07 -4.23
CA SER A 99 34.58 29.59 -5.04
C SER A 99 35.82 28.68 -5.05
N MET A 100 35.73 27.49 -5.66
CA MET A 100 36.93 26.83 -6.18
C MET A 100 36.64 26.29 -7.57
N ARG A 101 36.91 27.11 -8.59
CA ARG A 101 37.17 26.63 -9.95
C ARG A 101 38.61 26.14 -10.01
N HIS A 102 38.80 24.97 -10.63
CA HIS A 102 40.06 24.30 -11.03
C HIS A 102 40.72 23.41 -9.97
N PHE A 103 40.73 22.09 -10.22
CA PHE A 103 41.94 21.27 -9.99
C PHE A 103 42.11 20.16 -11.04
N ARG A 104 43.39 19.91 -11.30
CA ARG A 104 44.03 19.19 -12.41
C ARG A 104 44.24 17.72 -12.02
N VAL A 105 44.00 16.77 -12.94
CA VAL A 105 44.20 15.32 -12.71
C VAL A 105 45.66 14.91 -12.92
N GLN A 106 46.24 14.15 -11.98
CA GLN A 106 47.56 13.50 -12.09
C GLN A 106 47.40 11.97 -12.08
N ARG A 107 48.15 11.28 -12.96
CA ARG A 107 48.05 9.84 -13.36
C ARG A 107 48.68 8.85 -12.36
N SER A 108 48.19 7.60 -12.35
CA SER A 108 49.00 6.40 -11.97
C SER A 108 48.51 5.08 -12.60
N THR A 109 49.44 4.11 -12.65
CA THR A 109 49.73 3.01 -13.62
C THR A 109 48.94 1.71 -13.46
N ALA A 110 48.89 0.86 -14.51
CA ALA A 110 48.33 -0.51 -14.51
C ALA A 110 49.36 -1.57 -14.98
N TYR A 111 49.22 -2.82 -14.51
CA TYR A 111 50.00 -4.01 -14.90
C TYR A 111 49.17 -5.00 -15.77
N VAL A 112 49.81 -5.73 -16.69
CA VAL A 112 49.24 -6.82 -17.50
C VAL A 112 50.21 -8.01 -17.58
N VAL A 113 49.69 -9.25 -17.57
CA VAL A 113 50.42 -10.52 -17.86
C VAL A 113 49.71 -11.27 -19.02
N PRO A 114 50.40 -12.01 -19.93
CA PRO A 114 49.90 -12.29 -21.29
C PRO A 114 49.61 -13.75 -21.69
N GLY A 115 48.88 -13.92 -22.81
CA GLY A 115 48.93 -15.06 -23.76
C GLY A 115 47.56 -15.50 -24.31
N CYS A 116 47.29 -15.85 -25.58
CA CYS A 116 48.03 -15.91 -26.86
C CYS A 116 46.99 -16.14 -28.00
N GLY A 117 47.29 -15.73 -29.26
CA GLY A 117 46.62 -16.25 -30.48
C GLY A 117 46.19 -15.29 -31.60
N THR A 118 47.15 -14.87 -32.47
CA THR A 118 47.11 -14.66 -33.97
C THR A 118 45.85 -14.14 -34.70
N ARG A 119 45.84 -13.25 -35.71
CA ARG A 119 46.83 -12.63 -36.64
C ARG A 119 46.16 -11.45 -37.41
N ALA A 120 46.91 -10.35 -37.60
CA ALA A 120 46.97 -9.41 -38.74
C ALA A 120 45.76 -8.50 -39.16
N ARG A 121 45.90 -7.17 -39.03
CA ARG A 121 46.42 -6.22 -40.06
C ARG A 121 46.51 -4.78 -39.52
N ARG A 122 47.36 -3.99 -40.18
CA ARG A 122 48.01 -2.73 -39.76
C ARG A 122 47.10 -1.50 -39.84
N ASN A 123 47.06 -0.74 -38.74
CA ASN A 123 47.24 0.71 -38.65
C ASN A 123 47.79 0.95 -37.23
N ALA A 124 49.11 1.11 -37.11
CA ALA A 124 49.78 1.21 -35.82
C ALA A 124 49.59 2.62 -35.22
N PRO A 125 49.04 2.77 -34.00
CA PRO A 125 49.10 4.03 -33.26
C PRO A 125 50.50 4.24 -32.69
N ASP A 126 50.89 5.50 -32.54
CA ASP A 126 52.11 5.98 -31.87
C ASP A 126 52.31 5.30 -30.49
N PRO A 127 53.48 4.67 -30.20
CA PRO A 127 53.74 4.01 -28.92
C PRO A 127 53.76 4.95 -27.70
N ASN A 128 53.69 6.28 -27.90
CA ASN A 128 53.54 7.26 -26.83
C ASN A 128 52.11 7.79 -26.63
N GLN A 129 51.10 7.29 -27.36
CA GLN A 129 49.70 7.66 -27.17
C GLN A 129 48.92 6.61 -26.35
N ILE A 130 48.55 7.00 -25.13
CA ILE A 130 47.65 6.24 -24.27
C ILE A 130 46.20 6.50 -24.72
N TYR A 131 45.57 5.52 -25.38
CA TYR A 131 44.12 5.51 -25.59
C TYR A 131 43.44 4.89 -24.36
N VAL A 132 42.68 5.70 -23.61
CA VAL A 132 41.80 5.21 -22.55
C VAL A 132 40.37 5.17 -23.11
N ARG A 133 39.88 3.99 -23.48
CA ARG A 133 38.45 3.78 -23.72
C ARG A 133 37.80 3.47 -22.38
N ILE A 134 37.28 4.49 -21.71
CA ILE A 134 36.44 4.30 -20.52
C ILE A 134 35.04 3.96 -21.01
N THR A 135 34.64 2.70 -20.86
CA THR A 135 33.23 2.33 -20.91
C THR A 135 32.60 2.77 -19.58
N LEU A 136 32.00 3.97 -19.55
CA LEU A 136 31.19 4.42 -18.43
C LEU A 136 29.85 3.65 -18.43
N TYR A 137 29.83 2.48 -17.80
CA TYR A 137 28.57 1.91 -17.33
C TYR A 137 28.18 2.61 -16.03
N SER A 138 27.11 3.40 -16.10
CA SER A 138 26.17 3.71 -15.03
C SER A 138 26.75 3.98 -13.63
N ALA A 139 27.47 5.09 -13.46
CA ALA A 139 27.80 5.63 -12.12
C ALA A 139 27.26 7.05 -11.88
N CYS A 140 26.61 7.68 -12.86
CA CYS A 140 26.04 9.03 -12.72
C CYS A 140 24.55 9.06 -12.30
N LEU A 141 23.92 7.91 -12.02
CA LEU A 141 22.54 7.85 -11.51
C LEU A 141 22.43 7.42 -10.04
N TYR A 142 23.53 7.01 -9.40
CA TYR A 142 23.53 6.63 -7.97
C TYR A 142 24.00 7.75 -7.04
N ALA A 143 24.94 8.60 -7.47
CA ALA A 143 25.46 9.67 -6.62
C ALA A 143 24.46 10.82 -6.33
N ALA A 144 23.38 10.94 -7.11
CA ALA A 144 22.34 11.96 -6.90
C ALA A 144 21.19 11.48 -5.98
N LYS A 145 21.10 10.18 -5.67
CA LYS A 145 20.09 9.64 -4.73
C LYS A 145 20.59 9.57 -3.29
N ASP A 146 21.89 9.40 -3.07
CA ASP A 146 22.47 9.29 -1.71
C ASP A 146 22.51 10.61 -0.93
N PHE A 147 22.31 11.75 -1.59
CA PHE A 147 22.37 13.07 -0.96
C PHE A 147 21.02 13.61 -0.45
N ALA A 148 19.89 12.95 -0.75
CA ALA A 148 18.56 13.49 -0.42
C ALA A 148 17.88 12.85 0.80
N PHE A 149 18.25 11.63 1.19
CA PHE A 149 17.49 10.86 2.20
C PHE A 149 18.11 10.81 3.60
N LYS A 150 19.39 11.18 3.75
CA LYS A 150 20.06 11.21 5.07
C LYS A 150 19.50 12.26 6.02
N ASP A 151 18.78 13.25 5.49
CA ASP A 151 18.21 14.36 6.26
C ASP A 151 16.69 14.22 6.51
N LEU A 152 16.05 13.15 6.03
CA LEU A 152 14.62 12.95 6.20
C LEU A 152 14.32 12.30 7.56
N GLN A 153 13.64 13.05 8.39
CA GLN A 153 13.19 12.64 9.72
C GLN A 153 12.29 11.41 9.63
N LEU A 154 12.42 10.49 10.59
CA LEU A 154 11.58 9.30 10.63
C LEU A 154 10.26 9.51 11.33
N VAL A 155 10.25 10.28 12.41
CA VAL A 155 9.10 10.40 13.31
C VAL A 155 8.98 11.83 13.82
N ARG A 156 7.76 12.38 13.80
CA ARG A 156 7.44 13.66 14.43
C ARG A 156 6.13 13.55 15.21
N PRO A 157 6.13 13.71 16.54
CA PRO A 157 4.89 13.82 17.31
C PRO A 157 4.08 15.03 16.83
N LEU A 158 2.81 14.82 16.52
CA LEU A 158 1.86 15.87 16.12
C LEU A 158 0.91 16.24 17.27
N GLY A 159 0.94 15.49 18.38
CA GLY A 159 0.07 15.70 19.54
C GLY A 159 0.17 14.56 20.55
N PRO A 160 -0.67 14.53 21.60
CA PRO A 160 -0.60 13.53 22.68
C PRO A 160 -0.81 12.08 22.22
N SER A 161 -1.52 11.89 21.11
CA SER A 161 -1.89 10.57 20.58
C SER A 161 -1.73 10.48 19.06
N SER A 162 -0.91 11.35 18.46
CA SER A 162 -0.68 11.33 17.02
C SER A 162 0.77 11.61 16.66
N VAL A 163 1.23 10.94 15.61
CA VAL A 163 2.61 10.97 15.16
C VAL A 163 2.68 10.88 13.63
N ALA A 164 3.42 11.80 13.01
CA ALA A 164 3.82 11.72 11.61
C ALA A 164 4.99 10.76 11.48
N VAL A 165 4.94 9.87 10.48
CA VAL A 165 5.97 8.88 10.20
C VAL A 165 6.29 8.91 8.71
N SER A 166 7.56 8.72 8.36
CA SER A 166 7.96 8.71 6.94
C SER A 166 7.21 7.61 6.17
N ALA A 167 6.49 7.99 5.11
CA ALA A 167 5.76 7.07 4.23
C ALA A 167 6.68 6.02 3.58
N ALA A 168 7.96 6.35 3.42
CA ALA A 168 8.96 5.43 2.89
C ALA A 168 9.13 4.17 3.75
N LEU A 169 8.84 4.21 5.07
CA LEU A 169 8.85 3.01 5.92
C LEU A 169 7.79 1.98 5.50
N ALA A 170 6.73 2.45 4.84
CA ALA A 170 5.61 1.61 4.43
C ALA A 170 5.68 1.20 2.96
N SER A 171 6.14 2.10 2.10
CA SER A 171 6.15 1.91 0.64
C SER A 171 7.46 1.32 0.09
N GLN A 172 8.54 1.28 0.88
CA GLN A 172 9.88 0.86 0.42
C GLN A 172 10.51 -0.16 1.39
N PRO A 173 10.64 -1.44 1.01
CA PRO A 173 11.15 -2.50 1.88
C PRO A 173 12.54 -2.23 2.48
N GLU A 174 13.44 -1.63 1.70
CA GLU A 174 14.79 -1.24 2.10
C GLU A 174 14.81 -0.18 3.22
N HIS A 175 13.70 0.54 3.38
CA HIS A 175 13.58 1.62 4.33
C HIS A 175 12.92 1.21 5.63
N ARG A 176 12.65 -0.07 5.88
CA ARG A 176 12.04 -0.50 7.15
C ARG A 176 12.89 -0.13 8.38
N ALA A 177 12.20 0.19 9.46
CA ALA A 177 12.78 0.46 10.76
C ALA A 177 12.13 -0.44 11.82
N VAL A 178 12.93 -0.89 12.78
CA VAL A 178 12.49 -1.72 13.90
C VAL A 178 12.76 -1.07 15.24
N VAL A 179 12.09 -1.58 16.27
CA VAL A 179 12.11 -1.09 17.63
C VAL A 179 12.40 -2.23 18.59
N ASP A 180 13.34 -1.98 19.50
CA ASP A 180 13.58 -2.82 20.68
C ASP A 180 13.18 -2.03 21.94
N THR A 181 12.42 -2.64 22.84
CA THR A 181 11.89 -1.96 24.05
C THR A 181 12.66 -2.37 25.28
N TYR A 182 12.96 -1.39 26.15
CA TYR A 182 13.73 -1.55 27.37
C TYR A 182 13.00 -0.90 28.55
N THR A 183 13.17 -1.48 29.73
CA THR A 183 12.64 -0.98 30.99
C THR A 183 13.79 -0.57 31.91
N LEU A 184 13.56 0.44 32.76
CA LEU A 184 14.56 0.82 33.76
C LEU A 184 14.69 -0.31 34.79
N ALA A 185 15.91 -0.83 34.99
CA ALA A 185 16.18 -1.90 35.94
C ALA A 185 15.84 -1.48 37.37
N ALA A 186 15.55 -2.45 38.25
CA ALA A 186 15.18 -2.18 39.65
C ALA A 186 16.28 -1.45 40.44
N ALA A 187 17.56 -1.68 40.10
CA ALA A 187 18.70 -0.95 40.66
C ALA A 187 18.73 0.52 40.23
N GLY A 188 18.04 0.87 39.14
CA GLY A 188 17.82 2.25 38.69
C GLY A 188 18.95 2.87 37.88
N ASP A 189 20.01 2.12 37.55
CA ASP A 189 21.21 2.65 36.90
C ASP A 189 21.27 2.38 35.37
N THR A 190 20.58 1.33 34.90
CA THR A 190 20.62 0.86 33.51
C THR A 190 19.23 0.50 32.99
N TYR A 191 19.04 0.60 31.68
CA TYR A 191 17.89 0.05 30.99
C TYR A 191 18.18 -1.36 30.48
N GLU A 192 17.26 -2.29 30.73
CA GLU A 192 17.36 -3.69 30.34
C GLU A 192 16.27 -4.03 29.32
N LEU A 193 16.57 -4.94 28.40
CA LEU A 193 15.64 -5.33 27.35
C LEU A 193 14.37 -5.94 27.98
N GLU A 194 13.20 -5.46 27.55
CA GLU A 194 11.92 -5.95 28.07
C GLU A 194 11.69 -7.39 27.61
N PRO A 195 11.45 -8.36 28.50
CA PRO A 195 11.18 -9.74 28.11
C PRO A 195 9.75 -9.87 27.57
N GLY A 196 9.58 -10.52 26.42
CA GLY A 196 8.25 -10.85 25.87
C GLY A 196 8.15 -10.72 24.35
N PRO A 197 7.08 -11.25 23.74
CA PRO A 197 6.86 -11.13 22.30
C PRO A 197 6.66 -9.66 21.88
N GLY A 198 7.28 -9.24 20.79
CA GLY A 198 7.17 -7.87 20.26
C GLY A 198 8.05 -6.82 20.96
N SER A 199 8.89 -7.24 21.91
CA SER A 199 9.88 -6.38 22.58
C SER A 199 11.16 -6.18 21.75
N VAL A 200 11.47 -7.09 20.83
CA VAL A 200 12.68 -7.09 19.99
C VAL A 200 12.27 -7.07 18.53
N ALA A 201 12.94 -6.23 17.75
CA ALA A 201 12.79 -6.08 16.32
C ALA A 201 11.33 -5.87 15.86
N ALA A 202 10.50 -5.20 16.66
CA ALA A 202 9.14 -4.86 16.27
C ALA A 202 9.15 -3.80 15.17
N ASP A 203 8.33 -3.96 14.13
CA ASP A 203 8.19 -2.95 13.08
C ASP A 203 7.75 -1.60 13.69
N LEU A 204 8.44 -0.49 13.35
CA LEU A 204 8.22 0.81 13.98
C LEU A 204 6.77 1.30 13.88
N ILE A 205 6.10 1.07 12.74
CA ILE A 205 4.71 1.50 12.56
C ILE A 205 3.78 0.65 13.43
N SER A 206 3.97 -0.67 13.43
CA SER A 206 3.22 -1.59 14.29
C SER A 206 3.41 -1.26 15.77
N PHE A 207 4.65 -0.97 16.16
CA PHE A 207 5.02 -0.57 17.51
C PHE A 207 4.29 0.70 17.95
N LEU A 208 4.32 1.76 17.14
CA LEU A 208 3.65 3.03 17.44
C LEU A 208 2.14 2.85 17.64
N ARG A 209 1.51 2.01 16.82
CA ARG A 209 0.10 1.66 16.97
C ARG A 209 -0.20 0.88 18.25
N ALA A 210 0.68 -0.06 18.64
CA ALA A 210 0.57 -0.77 19.91
C ALA A 210 0.64 0.20 21.11
N GLN A 211 1.36 1.33 20.98
CA GLN A 211 1.38 2.42 21.96
C GLN A 211 0.18 3.39 21.86
N LYS A 212 -0.88 3.00 21.13
CA LYS A 212 -2.11 3.79 20.91
C LYS A 212 -1.87 5.15 20.22
N GLN A 213 -0.83 5.24 19.38
CA GLN A 213 -0.58 6.42 18.55
C GLN A 213 -1.32 6.32 17.22
N ARG A 214 -1.98 7.41 16.81
CA ARG A 214 -2.48 7.62 15.44
C ARG A 214 -1.31 7.97 14.54
N VAL A 215 -0.87 7.00 13.73
CA VAL A 215 0.24 7.14 12.77
C VAL A 215 -0.28 7.76 11.46
N SER A 216 0.31 8.89 11.06
CA SER A 216 0.09 9.53 9.77
C SER A 216 1.34 9.40 8.91
N LEU A 217 1.24 8.65 7.80
CA LEU A 217 2.35 8.53 6.87
C LEU A 217 2.46 9.79 6.02
N VAL A 218 3.65 10.38 5.97
CA VAL A 218 3.91 11.60 5.21
C VAL A 218 5.16 11.43 4.34
N PRO A 219 5.18 11.96 3.10
CA PRO A 219 6.37 11.94 2.26
C PRO A 219 7.57 12.68 2.88
N ASP A 220 7.29 13.77 3.59
CA ASP A 220 8.29 14.55 4.32
C ASP A 220 7.77 14.87 5.74
N VAL A 221 8.45 14.32 6.74
CA VAL A 221 8.12 14.46 8.16
C VAL A 221 8.50 15.84 8.70
N ALA A 222 9.48 16.52 8.10
CA ALA A 222 9.97 17.81 8.58
C ALA A 222 8.95 18.94 8.35
N VAL A 223 8.17 18.85 7.27
CA VAL A 223 7.11 19.82 6.95
C VAL A 223 5.74 19.42 7.52
N ALA A 224 5.66 18.30 8.24
CA ALA A 224 4.42 17.88 8.87
C ALA A 224 4.07 18.82 10.04
N ASP A 225 3.07 19.68 9.86
CA ASP A 225 2.68 20.68 10.85
C ASP A 225 1.47 20.24 11.69
N ASP A 226 1.07 21.09 12.65
CA ASP A 226 -0.17 20.86 13.40
C ASP A 226 -1.40 20.95 12.46
N GLN A 227 -1.32 21.63 11.31
CA GLN A 227 -2.37 21.62 10.30
C GLN A 227 -2.50 20.26 9.61
N LEU A 228 -1.56 19.32 9.68
CA LEU A 228 -1.77 17.92 9.31
C LEU A 228 -2.74 17.18 10.25
N GLN A 229 -3.01 17.73 11.45
CA GLN A 229 -4.20 17.32 12.22
C GLN A 229 -5.51 17.67 11.48
N GLU A 230 -5.51 18.74 10.69
CA GLU A 230 -6.65 19.24 9.90
C GLU A 230 -6.63 18.81 8.42
N ALA A 231 -5.45 18.61 7.83
CA ALA A 231 -5.17 18.37 6.40
C ALA A 231 -4.96 16.89 6.06
N THR A 232 -5.20 16.01 7.01
CA THR A 232 -5.81 14.73 6.67
C THR A 232 -7.03 14.59 7.56
N PRO A 233 -8.20 15.08 7.12
CA PRO A 233 -9.35 14.27 7.36
C PRO A 233 -9.16 13.05 6.44
N VAL A 234 -8.35 12.08 6.86
CA VAL A 234 -9.00 10.79 7.06
C VAL A 234 -10.05 11.23 8.04
N VAL A 235 -11.28 11.41 7.56
CA VAL A 235 -12.43 11.57 8.42
C VAL A 235 -12.32 10.32 9.27
N ALA A 236 -11.59 10.44 10.37
CA ALA A 236 -11.55 9.49 11.44
C ALA A 236 -13.01 9.49 11.79
N ALA A 237 -13.71 8.48 11.30
CA ALA A 237 -14.53 7.65 12.13
C ALA A 237 -15.21 8.45 13.23
N LYS A 238 -15.82 9.60 12.89
CA LYS A 238 -16.60 10.40 13.84
C LYS A 238 -17.78 9.57 14.34
N LYS A 239 -17.97 8.38 13.75
CA LYS A 239 -18.90 7.31 14.11
C LYS A 239 -18.33 5.87 14.07
N GLY A 240 -17.01 5.65 13.96
CA GLY A 240 -16.45 4.27 13.90
C GLY A 240 -16.57 3.54 12.54
N VAL A 241 -17.05 4.20 11.48
CA VAL A 241 -17.20 3.60 10.13
C VAL A 241 -15.87 3.64 9.38
N ARG A 242 -15.46 2.52 8.77
CA ARG A 242 -14.24 2.37 7.97
C ARG A 242 -14.56 2.29 6.48
N GLN A 243 -13.69 2.83 5.64
CA GLN A 243 -13.81 2.68 4.17
C GLN A 243 -13.33 1.30 3.70
N SER A 244 -12.25 0.81 4.30
CA SER A 244 -11.57 -0.42 3.92
C SER A 244 -11.41 -1.35 5.14
N THR A 245 -10.99 -2.59 4.87
CA THR A 245 -10.77 -3.63 5.90
C THR A 245 -9.45 -4.33 5.64
N ASN A 246 -8.91 -4.94 6.69
CA ASN A 246 -7.71 -5.78 6.63
C ASN A 246 -8.04 -7.25 6.32
N GLU A 247 -9.31 -7.60 6.13
CA GLU A 247 -9.77 -8.97 5.96
C GLU A 247 -10.67 -9.14 4.73
N VAL A 248 -10.36 -10.15 3.92
CA VAL A 248 -11.09 -10.48 2.70
C VAL A 248 -11.35 -11.97 2.58
N LEU A 249 -12.31 -12.33 1.74
CA LEU A 249 -12.53 -13.69 1.24
C LEU A 249 -12.07 -13.77 -0.22
N MET A 250 -11.39 -14.87 -0.53
CA MET A 250 -10.95 -15.22 -1.88
C MET A 250 -11.38 -16.65 -2.21
N VAL A 251 -11.67 -16.93 -3.48
CA VAL A 251 -11.99 -18.28 -3.95
C VAL A 251 -10.97 -18.69 -5.01
N ALA A 252 -10.16 -19.71 -4.72
CA ALA A 252 -9.15 -20.22 -5.62
C ALA A 252 -9.77 -20.71 -6.93
N PRO A 253 -9.18 -20.38 -8.10
CA PRO A 253 -9.70 -20.72 -9.41
C PRO A 253 -9.46 -22.19 -9.81
N THR A 254 -9.77 -23.15 -8.94
CA THR A 254 -9.46 -24.59 -9.08
C THR A 254 -10.27 -25.33 -10.15
N ALA A 255 -11.39 -24.76 -10.61
CA ALA A 255 -12.19 -25.26 -11.73
C ALA A 255 -12.49 -24.16 -12.78
N PHE A 256 -11.49 -23.29 -13.00
CA PHE A 256 -11.60 -22.15 -13.91
C PHE A 256 -11.62 -22.53 -15.39
N GLY A 257 -12.36 -21.76 -16.18
CA GLY A 257 -12.41 -21.81 -17.63
C GLY A 257 -13.31 -20.72 -18.19
N PHE A 258 -13.45 -20.65 -19.51
CA PHE A 258 -14.29 -19.63 -20.14
C PHE A 258 -15.78 -19.83 -19.80
N ASN A 259 -16.44 -18.78 -19.30
CA ASN A 259 -17.88 -18.78 -18.99
C ASN A 259 -18.71 -18.22 -20.16
N GLU A 260 -19.27 -19.09 -20.98
CA GLU A 260 -20.13 -18.70 -22.12
C GLU A 260 -21.39 -17.91 -21.71
N GLN A 261 -21.93 -18.12 -20.50
CA GLN A 261 -23.12 -17.39 -20.04
C GLN A 261 -22.78 -15.94 -19.68
N ALA A 262 -21.67 -15.72 -18.97
CA ALA A 262 -21.25 -14.38 -18.55
C ALA A 262 -20.55 -13.59 -19.68
N ALA A 263 -19.96 -14.26 -20.67
CA ALA A 263 -19.30 -13.58 -21.79
C ALA A 263 -20.28 -12.89 -22.76
N GLN A 264 -21.60 -13.13 -22.64
CA GLN A 264 -22.60 -12.49 -23.50
C GLN A 264 -22.69 -10.97 -23.27
N ASP A 265 -22.45 -10.54 -22.04
CA ASP A 265 -22.53 -9.14 -21.60
C ASP A 265 -21.23 -8.62 -20.96
N ASN A 266 -20.25 -9.48 -20.66
CA ASN A 266 -18.91 -9.04 -20.25
C ASN A 266 -17.98 -8.88 -21.47
N SER A 267 -17.82 -7.65 -21.97
CA SER A 267 -16.94 -7.34 -23.10
C SER A 267 -15.43 -7.46 -22.79
N PHE A 268 -15.05 -7.67 -21.53
CA PHE A 268 -13.68 -7.84 -21.07
C PHE A 268 -13.24 -9.32 -21.05
N MET A 269 -14.16 -10.26 -21.29
CA MET A 269 -13.84 -11.67 -21.44
C MET A 269 -13.41 -11.99 -22.87
N HIS A 270 -12.27 -12.66 -23.02
CA HIS A 270 -11.80 -13.20 -24.29
C HIS A 270 -11.95 -14.72 -24.33
N ALA A 271 -12.32 -15.25 -25.50
CA ALA A 271 -12.52 -16.68 -25.71
C ALA A 271 -11.26 -17.49 -25.35
N ALA A 272 -11.46 -18.59 -24.61
CA ALA A 272 -10.43 -19.52 -24.18
C ALA A 272 -11.01 -20.94 -24.04
N ALA A 273 -10.22 -21.89 -23.54
CA ALA A 273 -10.67 -23.26 -23.29
C ALA A 273 -11.80 -23.32 -22.24
N LYS A 274 -12.73 -24.28 -22.40
CA LYS A 274 -13.82 -24.53 -21.46
C LYS A 274 -13.30 -25.14 -20.15
N PRO A 275 -14.05 -25.01 -19.02
CA PRO A 275 -13.68 -25.67 -17.77
C PRO A 275 -13.47 -27.18 -17.95
N GLY A 276 -12.36 -27.71 -17.43
CA GLY A 276 -12.02 -29.13 -17.53
C GLY A 276 -11.33 -29.57 -18.83
N GLU A 277 -11.40 -28.79 -19.90
CA GLU A 277 -10.76 -29.13 -21.20
C GLU A 277 -9.30 -28.64 -21.31
N GLY A 278 -8.87 -27.73 -20.42
CA GLY A 278 -7.56 -27.07 -20.48
C GLY A 278 -6.83 -26.98 -19.14
N ASN A 279 -6.19 -28.07 -18.70
CA ASN A 279 -5.42 -28.11 -17.45
C ASN A 279 -4.30 -27.03 -17.40
N GLU A 280 -3.69 -26.67 -18.53
CA GLU A 280 -2.66 -25.60 -18.55
C GLU A 280 -3.25 -24.21 -18.24
N LEU A 281 -4.44 -23.89 -18.74
CA LEU A 281 -5.09 -22.60 -18.46
C LEU A 281 -5.38 -22.47 -16.96
N THR A 282 -6.03 -23.48 -16.37
CA THR A 282 -6.32 -23.50 -14.94
C THR A 282 -5.04 -23.43 -14.10
N ARG A 283 -3.98 -24.18 -14.48
CA ARG A 283 -2.67 -24.09 -13.80
C ARG A 283 -2.02 -22.72 -13.91
N GLN A 284 -2.11 -22.06 -15.06
CA GLN A 284 -1.60 -20.70 -15.24
C GLN A 284 -2.34 -19.70 -14.35
N VAL A 285 -3.68 -19.73 -14.37
CA VAL A 285 -4.51 -18.85 -13.55
C VAL A 285 -4.31 -19.11 -12.05
N LEU A 286 -4.11 -20.36 -11.63
CA LEU A 286 -3.76 -20.69 -10.26
C LEU A 286 -2.39 -20.13 -9.85
N ARG A 287 -1.39 -20.13 -10.73
CA ARG A 287 -0.08 -19.50 -10.45
C ARG A 287 -0.21 -17.99 -10.28
N GLU A 288 -0.96 -17.34 -11.16
CA GLU A 288 -1.25 -15.90 -11.08
C GLU A 288 -1.99 -15.54 -9.77
N PHE A 289 -3.05 -16.28 -9.46
CA PHE A 289 -3.84 -16.12 -8.24
C PHE A 289 -3.02 -16.37 -6.97
N ALA A 290 -2.14 -17.38 -6.97
CA ALA A 290 -1.22 -17.63 -5.86
C ALA A 290 -0.24 -16.46 -5.67
N GLY A 291 0.20 -15.83 -6.76
CA GLY A 291 1.00 -14.60 -6.72
C GLY A 291 0.25 -13.43 -6.07
N LEU A 292 -1.02 -13.21 -6.45
CA LEU A 292 -1.89 -12.22 -5.80
C LEU A 292 -2.09 -12.52 -4.31
N HIS A 293 -2.40 -13.76 -3.97
CA HIS A 293 -2.54 -14.20 -2.58
C HIS A 293 -1.26 -13.95 -1.77
N HIS A 294 -0.09 -14.23 -2.34
CA HIS A 294 1.19 -13.96 -1.70
C HIS A 294 1.42 -12.45 -1.49
N ALA A 295 1.16 -11.62 -2.50
CA ALA A 295 1.27 -10.16 -2.38
C ALA A 295 0.34 -9.60 -1.28
N LEU A 296 -0.91 -10.07 -1.22
CA LEU A 296 -1.85 -9.63 -0.20
C LEU A 296 -1.45 -10.11 1.21
N THR A 297 -1.12 -11.38 1.37
CA THR A 297 -0.89 -11.96 2.71
C THR A 297 0.52 -11.70 3.25
N GLN A 298 1.55 -11.95 2.44
CA GLN A 298 2.94 -11.93 2.90
C GLN A 298 3.58 -10.55 2.76
N VAL A 299 3.20 -9.78 1.74
CA VAL A 299 3.74 -8.44 1.51
C VAL A 299 2.89 -7.39 2.23
N ALA A 300 1.59 -7.36 1.97
CA ALA A 300 0.70 -6.37 2.57
C ALA A 300 0.19 -6.76 3.97
N GLY A 301 0.14 -8.04 4.34
CA GLY A 301 -0.38 -8.46 5.64
C GLY A 301 -1.91 -8.47 5.75
N VAL A 302 -2.60 -8.52 4.60
CA VAL A 302 -4.06 -8.70 4.53
C VAL A 302 -4.41 -10.13 4.98
N LYS A 303 -5.46 -10.26 5.80
CA LYS A 303 -6.02 -11.55 6.19
C LYS A 303 -6.90 -12.08 5.07
N VAL A 304 -6.55 -13.23 4.51
CA VAL A 304 -7.32 -13.87 3.45
C VAL A 304 -7.99 -15.14 3.97
N ASN A 305 -9.32 -15.20 3.85
CA ASN A 305 -10.11 -16.42 4.04
C ASN A 305 -10.22 -17.11 2.68
N LEU A 306 -9.39 -18.11 2.44
CA LEU A 306 -9.29 -18.78 1.15
C LEU A 306 -10.23 -20.00 1.07
N PHE A 307 -11.06 -20.03 0.05
CA PHE A 307 -11.92 -21.16 -0.31
C PHE A 307 -11.51 -21.73 -1.67
N GLU A 308 -11.95 -22.94 -1.98
CA GLU A 308 -11.75 -23.57 -3.29
C GLU A 308 -13.09 -23.84 -3.95
N HIS A 309 -13.11 -24.05 -5.26
CA HIS A 309 -14.32 -24.45 -5.98
C HIS A 309 -14.06 -25.65 -6.92
N HIS A 310 -14.99 -26.60 -6.97
CA HIS A 310 -14.86 -27.80 -7.79
C HIS A 310 -15.64 -27.69 -9.10
N LEU A 311 -15.22 -28.47 -10.11
CA LEU A 311 -15.92 -28.57 -11.39
C LEU A 311 -17.39 -28.97 -11.21
N SER A 312 -17.70 -29.79 -10.21
CA SER A 312 -19.07 -30.20 -9.87
C SER A 312 -19.99 -29.06 -9.46
N HIS A 313 -19.45 -27.90 -9.08
CA HIS A 313 -20.26 -26.71 -8.80
C HIS A 313 -20.81 -26.06 -10.08
N GLY A 314 -20.17 -26.26 -11.23
CA GLY A 314 -20.59 -25.63 -12.49
C GLY A 314 -20.43 -24.10 -12.52
N THR A 315 -19.56 -23.55 -11.67
CA THR A 315 -19.39 -22.11 -11.43
C THR A 315 -17.97 -21.61 -11.78
N PRO A 316 -17.64 -21.47 -13.08
CA PRO A 316 -16.28 -21.14 -13.51
C PRO A 316 -15.77 -19.76 -13.06
N ASP A 317 -16.70 -18.83 -12.77
CA ASP A 317 -16.40 -17.46 -12.31
C ASP A 317 -16.41 -17.33 -10.78
N ALA A 318 -16.50 -18.44 -10.03
CA ALA A 318 -16.56 -18.42 -8.56
C ALA A 318 -15.37 -17.72 -7.89
N CYS A 319 -14.26 -17.54 -8.63
CA CYS A 319 -13.11 -16.74 -8.22
C CYS A 319 -13.39 -15.23 -8.08
N PHE A 320 -14.60 -14.76 -8.43
CA PHE A 320 -15.08 -13.40 -8.25
C PHE A 320 -16.20 -13.31 -7.19
N PRO A 321 -15.89 -13.56 -5.90
CA PRO A 321 -16.88 -13.68 -4.84
C PRO A 321 -17.62 -12.37 -4.53
N ASN A 322 -17.05 -11.23 -4.90
CA ASN A 322 -17.54 -9.90 -4.56
C ASN A 322 -18.90 -9.55 -5.21
N ASN A 323 -19.33 -10.33 -6.21
CA ASN A 323 -20.54 -10.07 -6.98
C ASN A 323 -21.81 -10.62 -6.32
N TRP A 324 -21.74 -11.63 -5.45
CA TRP A 324 -22.96 -12.27 -4.92
C TRP A 324 -23.21 -11.98 -3.44
N PHE A 325 -22.20 -11.48 -2.70
CA PHE A 325 -22.39 -11.01 -1.33
C PHE A 325 -21.54 -9.80 -0.95
N SER A 326 -21.92 -9.17 0.16
CA SER A 326 -21.12 -8.18 0.87
C SER A 326 -21.38 -8.28 2.38
N THR A 327 -20.45 -7.74 3.16
CA THR A 327 -20.57 -7.62 4.61
C THR A 327 -20.71 -6.16 5.04
N HIS A 328 -21.54 -5.93 6.05
CA HIS A 328 -21.85 -4.60 6.58
C HIS A 328 -21.83 -4.61 8.12
N PRO A 329 -20.82 -4.03 8.80
CA PRO A 329 -20.70 -4.05 10.24
C PRO A 329 -21.74 -3.15 10.91
N ALA A 330 -22.00 -3.42 12.20
CA ALA A 330 -22.85 -2.54 13.00
C ALA A 330 -22.26 -1.11 13.06
N GLY A 331 -23.13 -0.10 12.95
CA GLY A 331 -22.75 1.31 12.95
C GLY A 331 -22.44 1.89 11.56
N GLU A 332 -22.31 1.04 10.53
CA GLU A 332 -22.18 1.49 9.13
C GLU A 332 -23.38 2.34 8.69
N ALA A 333 -23.21 3.12 7.62
CA ALA A 333 -24.23 3.99 7.04
C ALA A 333 -24.77 4.98 8.07
N ALA A 334 -23.85 5.62 8.81
CA ALA A 334 -24.14 6.57 9.89
C ALA A 334 -25.04 6.02 11.02
N GLY A 335 -25.06 4.70 11.22
CA GLY A 335 -25.91 3.98 12.17
C GLY A 335 -27.11 3.28 11.55
N GLY A 336 -27.24 3.29 10.21
CA GLY A 336 -28.29 2.56 9.49
C GLY A 336 -28.21 1.05 9.69
N VAL A 337 -26.98 0.51 9.74
CA VAL A 337 -26.74 -0.91 10.01
C VAL A 337 -26.71 -1.15 11.52
N LYS A 338 -27.81 -1.69 12.07
CA LYS A 338 -27.95 -1.93 13.53
C LYS A 338 -27.16 -3.12 14.05
N GLN A 339 -26.97 -4.14 13.22
CA GLN A 339 -26.29 -5.39 13.53
C GLN A 339 -25.45 -5.80 12.32
N PRO A 340 -24.32 -6.50 12.51
CA PRO A 340 -23.52 -6.97 11.37
C PRO A 340 -24.40 -7.79 10.43
N THR A 341 -24.47 -7.38 9.17
CA THR A 341 -25.41 -7.89 8.18
C THR A 341 -24.65 -8.42 6.97
N LEU A 342 -24.94 -9.67 6.59
CA LEU A 342 -24.58 -10.28 5.33
C LEU A 342 -25.65 -9.95 4.31
N VAL A 343 -25.28 -9.46 3.13
CA VAL A 343 -26.23 -9.20 2.04
C VAL A 343 -26.00 -10.20 0.92
N PHE A 344 -27.07 -10.84 0.45
CA PHE A 344 -27.04 -11.66 -0.77
C PHE A 344 -27.72 -10.92 -1.91
N TYR A 345 -27.13 -11.01 -3.08
CA TYR A 345 -27.49 -10.23 -4.25
C TYR A 345 -28.09 -11.09 -5.36
N PRO A 346 -29.06 -10.57 -6.13
CA PRO A 346 -29.61 -11.25 -7.30
C PRO A 346 -28.62 -11.19 -8.47
N MET A 347 -28.36 -12.35 -9.06
CA MET A 347 -27.37 -12.56 -10.13
C MET A 347 -28.06 -12.79 -11.46
N LYS A 348 -27.51 -12.24 -12.55
CA LYS A 348 -28.12 -12.36 -13.88
C LYS A 348 -27.99 -13.77 -14.46
N CYS A 349 -26.78 -14.33 -14.39
CA CYS A 349 -26.50 -15.65 -14.96
C CYS A 349 -26.80 -16.76 -13.93
N PRO A 350 -27.54 -17.82 -14.30
CA PRO A 350 -27.83 -18.93 -13.39
C PRO A 350 -26.60 -19.61 -12.79
N ASN A 351 -25.51 -19.75 -13.56
CA ASN A 351 -24.28 -20.32 -13.03
C ASN A 351 -23.55 -19.39 -12.05
N ARG A 352 -23.67 -18.07 -12.21
CA ARG A 352 -23.21 -17.08 -11.21
C ARG A 352 -24.08 -17.12 -9.96
N ALA A 353 -25.40 -17.26 -10.10
CA ALA A 353 -26.33 -17.41 -8.97
C ALA A 353 -26.00 -18.64 -8.08
N ALA A 354 -25.54 -19.72 -8.70
CA ALA A 354 -25.11 -20.94 -8.02
C ALA A 354 -23.79 -20.79 -7.22
N GLU A 355 -23.10 -19.65 -7.30
CA GLU A 355 -21.90 -19.37 -6.49
C GLU A 355 -22.21 -19.07 -5.03
N ARG A 356 -23.47 -18.78 -4.72
CA ARG A 356 -23.94 -18.61 -3.33
C ARG A 356 -23.82 -19.94 -2.60
N ARG A 357 -22.85 -20.02 -1.67
CA ARG A 357 -22.55 -21.26 -0.95
C ARG A 357 -22.84 -21.19 0.54
N GLU A 358 -23.43 -22.27 1.05
CA GLU A 358 -23.78 -22.42 2.47
C GLU A 358 -22.56 -22.58 3.39
N ASP A 359 -21.44 -23.12 2.90
CA ASP A 359 -20.20 -23.22 3.69
C ASP A 359 -19.57 -21.84 3.94
N ILE A 360 -19.53 -20.98 2.92
CA ILE A 360 -19.09 -19.58 3.05
C ILE A 360 -20.00 -18.84 4.02
N LYS A 361 -21.33 -18.97 3.89
CA LYS A 361 -22.30 -18.37 4.81
C LYS A 361 -22.07 -18.78 6.27
N LYS A 362 -21.79 -20.06 6.53
CA LYS A 362 -21.48 -20.55 7.88
C LYS A 362 -20.21 -19.91 8.44
N VAL A 363 -19.15 -19.77 7.62
CA VAL A 363 -17.92 -19.09 8.04
C VAL A 363 -18.16 -17.60 8.31
N LEU A 364 -18.95 -16.91 7.49
CA LEU A 364 -19.28 -15.51 7.73
C LEU A 364 -20.12 -15.34 9.01
N ALA A 365 -21.01 -16.29 9.32
CA ALA A 365 -21.76 -16.30 10.57
C ALA A 365 -20.85 -16.44 11.80
N THR A 366 -19.76 -17.22 11.74
CA THR A 366 -18.79 -17.28 12.86
C THR A 366 -18.00 -15.99 13.05
N LYS A 367 -17.96 -15.13 12.03
CA LYS A 367 -17.38 -13.78 12.08
C LYS A 367 -18.39 -12.70 12.52
N GLY A 368 -19.58 -13.10 12.95
CA GLY A 368 -20.61 -12.19 13.46
C GLY A 368 -21.69 -11.80 12.44
N TYR A 369 -21.57 -12.23 11.18
CA TYR A 369 -22.52 -11.91 10.10
C TYR A 369 -23.65 -12.95 10.01
N SER A 370 -24.37 -13.18 11.12
CA SER A 370 -25.48 -14.15 11.17
C SER A 370 -26.79 -13.58 10.61
N ARG A 371 -26.95 -12.26 10.59
CA ARG A 371 -28.10 -11.60 9.99
C ARG A 371 -27.96 -11.57 8.47
N LEU A 372 -28.90 -12.18 7.77
CA LEU A 372 -28.99 -12.14 6.32
C LEU A 372 -30.04 -11.11 5.86
N TYR A 373 -29.64 -10.24 4.92
CA TYR A 373 -30.54 -9.50 4.05
C TYR A 373 -30.43 -10.11 2.65
N ASP A 374 -31.44 -10.87 2.25
CA ASP A 374 -31.41 -11.64 1.01
C ASP A 374 -32.25 -10.96 -0.08
N MET A 375 -31.59 -10.47 -1.12
CA MET A 375 -32.23 -9.87 -2.30
C MET A 375 -32.29 -10.85 -3.48
N SER A 376 -31.80 -12.09 -3.34
CA SER A 376 -31.72 -13.05 -4.44
C SER A 376 -33.08 -13.46 -5.01
N GLY A 377 -34.17 -13.27 -4.26
CA GLY A 377 -35.54 -13.52 -4.73
C GLY A 377 -35.93 -12.70 -5.97
N GLU A 378 -35.28 -11.55 -6.20
CA GLU A 378 -35.56 -10.67 -7.34
C GLU A 378 -35.10 -11.25 -8.69
N GLU A 379 -34.32 -12.33 -8.69
CA GLU A 379 -33.96 -13.08 -9.89
C GLU A 379 -35.21 -13.59 -10.64
N ALA A 380 -36.26 -13.97 -9.90
CA ALA A 380 -37.54 -14.41 -10.48
C ALA A 380 -38.25 -13.28 -11.26
N ASN A 381 -37.98 -12.02 -10.90
CA ASN A 381 -38.50 -10.82 -11.55
C ASN A 381 -37.57 -10.31 -12.67
N LYS A 382 -36.48 -11.03 -12.97
CA LYS A 382 -35.42 -10.61 -13.91
C LYS A 382 -34.79 -9.26 -13.56
N LYS A 383 -34.71 -8.94 -12.26
CA LYS A 383 -33.98 -7.80 -11.74
C LYS A 383 -32.70 -8.30 -11.08
N TYR A 384 -31.60 -7.61 -11.34
CA TYR A 384 -30.25 -8.05 -10.95
C TYR A 384 -29.49 -6.90 -10.30
N PHE A 385 -28.63 -7.22 -9.35
CA PHE A 385 -27.85 -6.23 -8.63
C PHE A 385 -26.59 -6.89 -8.08
N GLU A 386 -25.62 -7.18 -8.95
CA GLU A 386 -24.47 -8.07 -8.68
C GLU A 386 -23.42 -7.52 -7.70
N GLY A 387 -23.85 -7.29 -6.46
CA GLY A 387 -23.02 -6.99 -5.30
C GLY A 387 -22.09 -5.82 -5.52
N THR A 388 -20.89 -5.91 -4.96
CA THR A 388 -19.86 -4.86 -5.08
C THR A 388 -19.23 -4.77 -6.49
N GLY A 389 -19.69 -5.59 -7.44
CA GLY A 389 -19.43 -5.39 -8.87
C GLY A 389 -20.12 -4.12 -9.38
N VAL A 390 -21.40 -3.97 -9.06
CA VAL A 390 -22.24 -2.85 -9.48
C VAL A 390 -22.36 -1.77 -8.42
N LEU A 391 -21.99 -2.08 -7.19
CA LEU A 391 -22.12 -1.22 -6.03
C LEU A 391 -20.73 -0.74 -5.57
N VAL A 392 -20.37 0.50 -5.90
CA VAL A 392 -19.15 1.14 -5.37
C VAL A 392 -19.54 2.07 -4.23
N ILE A 393 -19.05 1.77 -3.02
CA ILE A 393 -19.54 2.36 -1.78
C ILE A 393 -18.49 3.31 -1.20
N ASP A 394 -18.87 4.58 -1.01
CA ASP A 394 -18.19 5.51 -0.13
C ASP A 394 -18.80 5.40 1.27
N ARG A 395 -18.22 4.50 2.07
CA ARG A 395 -18.73 4.12 3.39
C ARG A 395 -18.60 5.26 4.39
N VAL A 396 -17.50 6.01 4.28
CA VAL A 396 -17.18 7.10 5.21
C VAL A 396 -18.11 8.28 5.01
N ASN A 397 -18.41 8.66 3.77
CA ASN A 397 -19.29 9.79 3.49
C ASN A 397 -20.76 9.38 3.32
N GLY A 398 -21.04 8.09 3.16
CA GLY A 398 -22.39 7.54 3.06
C GLY A 398 -23.01 7.77 1.68
N VAL A 399 -22.20 7.66 0.62
CA VAL A 399 -22.61 7.80 -0.78
C VAL A 399 -22.41 6.46 -1.49
N VAL A 400 -23.35 6.13 -2.37
CA VAL A 400 -23.33 4.91 -3.18
C VAL A 400 -23.29 5.29 -4.64
N TYR A 401 -22.42 4.66 -5.42
CA TYR A 401 -22.27 4.90 -6.85
C TYR A 401 -22.64 3.63 -7.63
N VAL A 402 -23.55 3.77 -8.59
CA VAL A 402 -24.03 2.67 -9.42
C VAL A 402 -24.15 3.09 -10.88
N ASP A 403 -23.42 2.41 -11.75
CA ASP A 403 -23.63 2.40 -13.20
C ASP A 403 -24.82 1.50 -13.52
N ILE A 404 -25.90 2.08 -14.04
CA ILE A 404 -27.13 1.35 -14.36
C ILE A 404 -26.89 0.54 -15.64
N SER A 405 -26.93 -0.78 -15.49
CA SER A 405 -26.60 -1.74 -16.54
C SER A 405 -27.60 -2.90 -16.52
N GLU A 406 -27.41 -3.87 -17.42
CA GLU A 406 -28.16 -5.12 -17.39
C GLU A 406 -27.91 -5.98 -16.14
N ARG A 407 -26.88 -5.66 -15.35
CA ARG A 407 -26.54 -6.33 -14.10
C ARG A 407 -26.82 -5.47 -12.85
N ALA A 408 -27.33 -4.25 -13.05
CA ALA A 408 -27.58 -3.27 -12.01
C ALA A 408 -28.94 -2.58 -12.23
N ASP A 409 -29.99 -3.17 -11.68
CA ASP A 409 -31.33 -2.59 -11.70
C ASP A 409 -31.43 -1.36 -10.79
N ARG A 410 -32.00 -0.27 -11.33
CA ARG A 410 -32.14 1.00 -10.61
C ARG A 410 -33.01 0.87 -9.35
N SER A 411 -34.12 0.13 -9.42
CA SER A 411 -35.03 0.00 -8.29
C SER A 411 -34.38 -0.76 -7.14
N LEU A 412 -33.54 -1.75 -7.45
CA LEU A 412 -32.75 -2.47 -6.45
C LEU A 412 -31.65 -1.61 -5.84
N ALA A 413 -31.01 -0.73 -6.62
CA ALA A 413 -30.03 0.23 -6.09
C ALA A 413 -30.69 1.21 -5.10
N GLU A 414 -31.88 1.71 -5.43
CA GLU A 414 -32.68 2.60 -4.57
C GLU A 414 -33.12 1.89 -3.29
N GLU A 415 -33.66 0.67 -3.40
CA GLU A 415 -34.03 -0.17 -2.26
C GLU A 415 -32.83 -0.45 -1.36
N TRP A 416 -31.71 -0.89 -1.93
CA TRP A 416 -30.51 -1.23 -1.17
C TRP A 416 -29.98 -0.01 -0.40
N THR A 417 -29.87 1.14 -1.08
CA THR A 417 -29.38 2.38 -0.46
C THR A 417 -30.26 2.77 0.73
N HIS A 418 -31.58 2.71 0.55
CA HIS A 418 -32.54 3.03 1.61
C HIS A 418 -32.46 2.04 2.78
N ASN A 419 -32.48 0.73 2.50
CA ASN A 419 -32.58 -0.31 3.51
C ASN A 419 -31.30 -0.48 4.34
N ILE A 420 -30.13 -0.30 3.73
CA ILE A 420 -28.85 -0.29 4.45
C ILE A 420 -28.65 1.03 5.21
N GLY A 421 -29.24 2.13 4.71
CA GLY A 421 -29.25 3.43 5.38
C GLY A 421 -28.22 4.44 4.85
N TYR A 422 -27.76 4.26 3.61
CA TYR A 422 -26.89 5.22 2.94
C TYR A 422 -27.67 6.50 2.59
N LYS A 423 -26.98 7.65 2.60
CA LYS A 423 -27.64 8.97 2.51
C LYS A 423 -27.89 9.41 1.08
N GLU A 424 -27.05 8.96 0.16
CA GLU A 424 -27.06 9.43 -1.22
C GLU A 424 -26.78 8.25 -2.16
N LEU A 425 -27.56 8.18 -3.24
CA LEU A 425 -27.35 7.28 -4.36
C LEU A 425 -27.06 8.13 -5.61
N VAL A 426 -25.88 7.96 -6.17
CA VAL A 426 -25.46 8.54 -7.44
C VAL A 426 -25.56 7.45 -8.50
N THR A 427 -26.41 7.70 -9.50
CA THR A 427 -26.61 6.76 -10.62
C THR A 427 -26.25 7.43 -11.94
N PHE A 428 -25.68 6.66 -12.84
CA PHE A 428 -25.29 7.10 -14.18
C PHE A 428 -25.31 5.92 -15.14
N ARG A 429 -25.05 6.17 -16.43
CA ARG A 429 -24.81 5.13 -17.44
C ARG A 429 -23.47 5.35 -18.12
N SER A 430 -22.72 4.27 -18.32
CA SER A 430 -21.42 4.35 -18.98
C SER A 430 -21.22 3.33 -20.09
N THR A 431 -20.28 3.64 -21.00
CA THR A 431 -19.92 2.78 -22.13
C THR A 431 -18.42 2.53 -22.24
N ASP A 432 -18.03 1.33 -22.67
CA ASP A 432 -16.65 0.93 -22.95
C ASP A 432 -16.08 1.59 -24.23
N LEU A 433 -14.81 1.29 -24.56
CA LEU A 433 -14.15 1.76 -25.79
C LEU A 433 -14.89 1.37 -27.08
N ARG A 434 -15.71 0.32 -27.03
CA ARG A 434 -16.47 -0.24 -28.16
C ARG A 434 -17.90 0.33 -28.21
N GLY A 435 -18.25 1.24 -27.31
CA GLY A 435 -19.59 1.83 -27.20
C GLY A 435 -20.63 0.89 -26.58
N LYS A 436 -20.23 -0.22 -25.98
CA LYS A 436 -21.13 -1.13 -25.25
C LYS A 436 -21.32 -0.65 -23.83
N SER A 437 -22.48 -0.94 -23.23
CA SER A 437 -22.72 -0.64 -21.80
C SER A 437 -21.64 -1.30 -20.95
N VAL A 438 -21.08 -0.56 -19.99
CA VAL A 438 -20.27 -1.18 -18.94
C VAL A 438 -21.22 -1.96 -18.03
N TYR A 439 -20.88 -3.20 -17.71
CA TYR A 439 -21.76 -4.10 -16.97
C TYR A 439 -21.62 -3.92 -15.45
N HIS A 440 -20.41 -3.62 -14.95
CA HIS A 440 -20.09 -3.44 -13.53
C HIS A 440 -19.44 -2.06 -13.28
N THR A 441 -19.98 -1.32 -12.33
CA THR A 441 -19.46 -0.03 -11.87
C THR A 441 -17.99 -0.10 -11.46
N ASN A 442 -17.56 -1.18 -10.82
CA ASN A 442 -16.18 -1.36 -10.34
C ASN A 442 -15.14 -1.57 -11.44
N VAL A 443 -15.55 -1.64 -12.72
CA VAL A 443 -14.63 -1.65 -13.86
C VAL A 443 -14.20 -0.22 -14.21
N MET A 444 -15.11 0.74 -14.01
CA MET A 444 -14.90 2.13 -14.40
C MET A 444 -14.46 3.02 -13.24
N MET A 445 -14.71 2.63 -11.98
CA MET A 445 -14.35 3.42 -10.82
C MET A 445 -14.03 2.62 -9.56
N ALA A 446 -13.27 3.25 -8.67
CA ALA A 446 -12.98 2.80 -7.31
C ALA A 446 -12.99 3.99 -6.34
N ILE A 447 -13.30 3.71 -5.07
CA ILE A 447 -13.29 4.71 -3.99
C ILE A 447 -12.45 4.17 -2.83
N GLY A 448 -11.40 4.91 -2.51
CA GLY A 448 -10.63 4.79 -1.27
C GLY A 448 -11.03 5.85 -0.25
N THR A 449 -10.31 5.94 0.85
CA THR A 449 -10.65 6.84 1.97
C THR A 449 -10.56 8.33 1.58
N GLY A 450 -9.57 8.70 0.75
CA GLY A 450 -9.32 10.08 0.32
C GLY A 450 -9.15 10.27 -1.19
N VAL A 451 -9.13 9.19 -1.95
CA VAL A 451 -8.94 9.18 -3.41
C VAL A 451 -10.06 8.42 -4.09
N ALA A 452 -10.54 8.96 -5.22
CA ALA A 452 -11.46 8.27 -6.11
C ALA A 452 -10.85 8.14 -7.50
N ILE A 453 -10.97 6.95 -8.10
CA ILE A 453 -10.52 6.68 -9.48
C ILE A 453 -11.78 6.55 -10.33
N VAL A 454 -11.84 7.22 -11.47
CA VAL A 454 -13.06 7.27 -12.28
C VAL A 454 -12.74 7.48 -13.77
N CYS A 455 -13.35 6.68 -14.65
CA CYS A 455 -13.37 6.96 -16.07
C CYS A 455 -14.55 7.88 -16.42
N ALA A 456 -14.41 9.19 -16.22
CA ALA A 456 -15.52 10.12 -16.50
C ALA A 456 -15.95 10.09 -17.98
N ASP A 457 -15.01 9.83 -18.90
CA ASP A 457 -15.25 9.75 -20.34
C ASP A 457 -16.16 8.57 -20.77
N SER A 458 -16.34 7.56 -19.91
CA SER A 458 -17.30 6.48 -20.17
C SER A 458 -18.74 6.95 -20.01
N VAL A 459 -19.01 7.97 -19.19
CA VAL A 459 -20.34 8.54 -18.97
C VAL A 459 -20.65 9.57 -20.05
N LYS A 460 -21.46 9.19 -21.04
CA LYS A 460 -21.72 10.04 -22.23
C LYS A 460 -22.65 11.21 -21.94
N ASP A 461 -23.67 11.02 -21.11
CA ASP A 461 -24.57 12.09 -20.71
C ASP A 461 -23.80 13.15 -19.88
N ALA A 462 -23.85 14.41 -20.33
CA ALA A 462 -23.08 15.48 -19.72
C ALA A 462 -23.56 15.83 -18.30
N LYS A 463 -24.86 15.66 -18.01
CA LYS A 463 -25.43 15.94 -16.69
C LYS A 463 -25.06 14.83 -15.70
N GLU A 464 -25.19 13.57 -16.11
CA GLU A 464 -24.74 12.43 -15.29
C GLU A 464 -23.25 12.52 -14.99
N ARG A 465 -22.42 12.82 -16.01
CA ARG A 465 -20.97 12.98 -15.84
C ARG A 465 -20.61 14.13 -14.88
N GLN A 466 -21.27 15.29 -15.03
CA GLN A 466 -21.06 16.42 -14.14
C GLN A 466 -21.49 16.10 -12.71
N HIS A 467 -22.64 15.42 -12.53
CA HIS A 467 -23.14 15.04 -11.22
C HIS A 467 -22.19 14.05 -10.51
N LEU A 468 -21.75 13.01 -11.23
CA LEU A 468 -20.76 12.04 -10.75
C LEU A 468 -19.47 12.74 -10.27
N LEU A 469 -18.86 13.54 -11.14
CA LEU A 469 -17.62 14.25 -10.80
C LEU A 469 -17.80 15.24 -9.66
N SER A 470 -18.93 15.95 -9.61
CA SER A 470 -19.21 16.90 -8.51
C SER A 470 -19.39 16.19 -7.18
N SER A 471 -20.06 15.02 -7.18
CA SER A 471 -20.23 14.22 -5.97
C SER A 471 -18.88 13.69 -5.46
N LEU A 472 -18.03 13.15 -6.34
CA LEU A 472 -16.70 12.64 -5.97
C LEU A 472 -15.77 13.75 -5.46
N ARG A 473 -15.69 14.88 -6.17
CA ARG A 473 -14.81 16.01 -5.82
C ARG A 473 -15.22 16.74 -4.53
N ARG A 474 -16.41 16.46 -3.98
CA ARG A 474 -16.84 16.99 -2.69
C ARG A 474 -16.01 16.42 -1.53
N THR A 475 -15.51 15.19 -1.66
CA THR A 475 -14.86 14.47 -0.55
C THR A 475 -13.54 13.80 -0.92
N HIS A 476 -13.20 13.64 -2.21
CA HIS A 476 -11.98 12.96 -2.65
C HIS A 476 -11.15 13.78 -3.63
N GLU A 477 -9.85 13.51 -3.63
CA GLU A 477 -9.00 13.83 -4.78
C GLU A 477 -9.32 12.84 -5.91
N VAL A 478 -9.69 13.36 -7.08
CA VAL A 478 -10.16 12.53 -8.20
C VAL A 478 -9.01 12.24 -9.17
N VAL A 479 -8.76 10.95 -9.40
CA VAL A 479 -7.87 10.40 -10.42
C VAL A 479 -8.72 10.00 -11.63
N GLU A 480 -8.78 10.88 -12.62
CA GLU A 480 -9.48 10.56 -13.88
C GLU A 480 -8.62 9.61 -14.72
N ILE A 481 -9.22 8.51 -15.18
CA ILE A 481 -8.61 7.52 -16.06
C ILE A 481 -9.22 7.57 -17.46
N SER A 482 -8.40 7.33 -18.48
CA SER A 482 -8.90 7.25 -19.86
C SER A 482 -9.70 5.96 -20.10
N LEU A 483 -10.46 5.92 -21.20
CA LEU A 483 -11.14 4.68 -21.62
C LEU A 483 -10.15 3.52 -21.87
N ALA A 484 -8.93 3.80 -22.33
CA ALA A 484 -7.88 2.79 -22.50
C ALA A 484 -7.35 2.27 -21.15
N GLN A 485 -7.23 3.14 -20.15
CA GLN A 485 -6.88 2.74 -18.79
C GLN A 485 -8.02 1.94 -18.14
N MET A 486 -9.28 2.29 -18.42
CA MET A 486 -10.43 1.49 -18.00
C MET A 486 -10.44 0.10 -18.66
N ASP A 487 -10.12 -0.02 -19.95
CA ASP A 487 -9.97 -1.31 -20.65
C ASP A 487 -8.82 -2.15 -20.06
N ALA A 488 -7.77 -1.49 -19.55
CA ALA A 488 -6.69 -2.07 -18.75
C ALA A 488 -7.02 -2.22 -17.24
N LEU A 489 -8.31 -2.20 -16.88
CA LEU A 489 -8.85 -2.42 -15.54
C LEU A 489 -8.34 -1.47 -14.45
N CYS A 490 -7.95 -0.22 -14.80
CA CYS A 490 -7.54 0.79 -13.81
C CYS A 490 -8.67 1.20 -12.84
N GLY A 491 -9.95 1.02 -13.21
CA GLY A 491 -11.06 1.20 -12.27
C GLY A 491 -11.22 0.03 -11.30
N ASN A 492 -10.70 -1.16 -11.63
CA ASN A 492 -10.86 -2.39 -10.86
C ASN A 492 -9.81 -2.56 -9.78
N VAL A 493 -9.66 -1.53 -8.95
CA VAL A 493 -8.75 -1.48 -7.81
C VAL A 493 -9.52 -1.40 -6.50
N LEU A 494 -8.87 -1.75 -5.39
CA LEU A 494 -9.48 -1.79 -4.08
C LEU A 494 -8.56 -1.19 -3.02
N GLU A 495 -9.06 -0.26 -2.22
CA GLU A 495 -8.37 0.11 -0.98
C GLU A 495 -8.64 -0.97 0.09
N LEU A 496 -7.57 -1.52 0.66
CA LEU A 496 -7.58 -2.44 1.79
C LEU A 496 -6.77 -1.83 2.94
N GLU A 497 -6.86 -2.42 4.13
CA GLU A 497 -5.92 -2.17 5.21
C GLU A 497 -4.81 -3.22 5.21
N ASP A 498 -3.55 -2.79 5.33
CA ASP A 498 -2.39 -3.65 5.49
C ASP A 498 -2.36 -4.31 6.89
N GLY A 499 -1.42 -5.22 7.14
CA GLY A 499 -1.28 -5.91 8.43
C GLY A 499 -0.98 -5.00 9.61
N ARG A 500 -0.64 -3.73 9.34
CA ARG A 500 -0.42 -2.71 10.35
C ARG A 500 -1.72 -1.91 10.56
N GLY A 501 -2.66 -1.89 9.61
CA GLY A 501 -3.87 -1.07 9.58
C GLY A 501 -3.75 0.22 8.75
N LEU A 502 -2.78 0.30 7.81
CA LEU A 502 -2.66 1.43 6.86
C LEU A 502 -3.41 1.12 5.57
N PRO A 503 -3.99 2.14 4.90
CA PRO A 503 -4.59 1.94 3.60
C PRO A 503 -3.54 1.53 2.56
N VAL A 504 -3.84 0.54 1.74
CA VAL A 504 -3.07 0.10 0.57
C VAL A 504 -4.01 -0.07 -0.61
N MET A 505 -3.57 0.26 -1.82
CA MET A 505 -4.38 0.09 -3.02
C MET A 505 -3.98 -1.19 -3.75
N ALA A 506 -4.84 -2.21 -3.74
CA ALA A 506 -4.66 -3.47 -4.43
C ALA A 506 -5.11 -3.37 -5.90
N MET A 507 -4.26 -3.80 -6.83
CA MET A 507 -4.51 -3.73 -8.27
C MET A 507 -3.74 -4.81 -9.04
N SER A 508 -4.06 -5.02 -10.32
CA SER A 508 -3.20 -5.86 -11.16
C SER A 508 -1.95 -5.12 -11.60
N THR A 509 -0.90 -5.85 -11.94
CA THR A 509 0.31 -5.26 -12.55
C THR A 509 -0.02 -4.55 -13.87
N GLN A 510 -1.03 -5.03 -14.61
CA GLN A 510 -1.52 -4.38 -15.81
C GLN A 510 -2.08 -2.98 -15.50
N ALA A 511 -3.02 -2.87 -14.55
CA ALA A 511 -3.56 -1.59 -14.10
C ALA A 511 -2.43 -0.67 -13.57
N TYR A 512 -1.54 -1.20 -12.73
CA TYR A 512 -0.40 -0.46 -12.18
C TYR A 512 0.45 0.19 -13.28
N ASN A 513 0.74 -0.55 -14.36
CA ASN A 513 1.54 -0.07 -15.49
C ASN A 513 0.75 0.89 -16.41
N ALA A 514 -0.56 0.72 -16.51
CA ALA A 514 -1.43 1.58 -17.30
C ALA A 514 -1.66 2.95 -16.67
N PHE A 515 -1.62 3.05 -15.33
CA PHE A 515 -1.58 4.36 -14.66
C PHE A 515 -0.33 5.16 -15.09
N THR A 516 -0.49 6.47 -15.22
CA THR A 516 0.64 7.39 -15.37
C THR A 516 1.36 7.56 -14.03
N GLU A 517 2.61 8.06 -14.05
CA GLU A 517 3.33 8.32 -12.81
C GLU A 517 2.65 9.38 -11.95
N ASP A 518 2.02 10.38 -12.56
CA ASP A 518 1.27 11.40 -11.83
C ASP A 518 0.04 10.82 -11.13
N GLN A 519 -0.71 9.94 -11.79
CA GLN A 519 -1.85 9.23 -11.16
C GLN A 519 -1.37 8.33 -10.02
N ARG A 520 -0.26 7.58 -10.19
CA ARG A 520 0.34 6.81 -9.09
C ARG A 520 0.79 7.68 -7.93
N ARG A 521 1.38 8.84 -8.21
CA ARG A 521 1.79 9.81 -7.18
C ARG A 521 0.58 10.41 -6.45
N VAL A 522 -0.54 10.63 -7.12
CA VAL A 522 -1.81 11.01 -6.46
C VAL A 522 -2.24 9.89 -5.51
N MET A 523 -2.35 8.65 -5.99
CA MET A 523 -2.76 7.53 -5.13
C MET A 523 -1.85 7.35 -3.91
N ARG A 524 -0.52 7.42 -4.08
CA ARG A 524 0.47 7.31 -2.99
C ARG A 524 0.40 8.42 -1.93
N ARG A 525 -0.33 9.52 -2.17
CA ARG A 525 -0.61 10.52 -1.13
C ARG A 525 -1.67 10.05 -0.14
N HIS A 526 -2.52 9.10 -0.55
CA HIS A 526 -3.65 8.59 0.23
C HIS A 526 -3.41 7.19 0.79
N VAL A 527 -2.58 6.39 0.11
CA VAL A 527 -2.27 5.02 0.53
C VAL A 527 -0.79 4.82 0.83
N ALA A 528 -0.51 3.91 1.76
CA ALA A 528 0.83 3.53 2.19
C ALA A 528 1.60 2.76 1.10
N ASP A 529 0.89 2.02 0.25
CA ASP A 529 1.49 1.28 -0.85
C ASP A 529 0.48 0.98 -1.98
N LEU A 530 1.01 0.73 -3.18
CA LEU A 530 0.28 0.20 -4.32
C LEU A 530 0.64 -1.28 -4.46
N VAL A 531 -0.19 -2.15 -3.91
CA VAL A 531 0.05 -3.60 -3.91
C VAL A 531 -0.45 -4.16 -5.23
N HIS A 532 0.44 -4.81 -6.00
CA HIS A 532 0.05 -5.34 -7.30
C HIS A 532 0.61 -6.73 -7.60
N ALA A 533 -0.12 -7.48 -8.43
CA ALA A 533 0.27 -8.81 -8.88
C ALA A 533 -0.08 -9.03 -10.36
N PRO A 534 0.73 -9.80 -11.11
CA PRO A 534 0.41 -10.16 -12.49
C PRO A 534 -0.70 -11.23 -12.51
N ILE A 535 -1.88 -10.85 -12.99
CA ILE A 535 -3.06 -11.72 -13.12
C ILE A 535 -3.65 -11.68 -14.54
N ASP A 536 -2.79 -11.47 -15.53
CA ASP A 536 -3.16 -11.15 -16.91
C ASP A 536 -4.05 -12.21 -17.58
N THR A 537 -3.90 -13.49 -17.24
CA THR A 537 -4.72 -14.57 -17.80
C THR A 537 -6.07 -14.65 -17.11
N LEU A 538 -6.10 -14.47 -15.80
CA LEU A 538 -7.34 -14.35 -15.03
C LEU A 538 -8.18 -13.18 -15.55
N GLU A 539 -7.57 -12.01 -15.73
CA GLU A 539 -8.23 -10.81 -16.27
C GLU A 539 -8.75 -11.05 -17.69
N ARG A 540 -7.88 -11.54 -18.58
CA ARG A 540 -8.24 -11.75 -19.99
C ARG A 540 -9.36 -12.76 -20.18
N VAL A 541 -9.38 -13.85 -19.40
CA VAL A 541 -10.34 -14.95 -19.60
C VAL A 541 -11.61 -14.75 -18.74
N GLY A 542 -11.45 -14.30 -17.49
CA GLY A 542 -12.55 -14.10 -16.55
C GLY A 542 -13.20 -12.72 -16.67
N GLY A 543 -12.53 -11.74 -17.28
CA GLY A 543 -13.03 -10.39 -17.45
C GLY A 543 -13.18 -9.61 -16.14
N GLY A 544 -12.42 -9.97 -15.10
CA GLY A 544 -12.42 -9.30 -13.80
C GLY A 544 -11.00 -9.10 -13.28
N GLY A 545 -10.75 -7.94 -12.66
CA GLY A 545 -9.45 -7.59 -12.08
C GLY A 545 -9.32 -7.96 -10.61
N VAL A 546 -8.31 -7.38 -9.95
CA VAL A 546 -8.01 -7.67 -8.53
C VAL A 546 -9.20 -7.37 -7.63
N ARG A 547 -9.91 -6.24 -7.81
CA ARG A 547 -11.09 -5.92 -6.98
C ARG A 547 -12.13 -7.03 -7.04
N CYS A 548 -12.38 -7.61 -8.21
CA CYS A 548 -13.39 -8.67 -8.34
C CYS A 548 -13.01 -9.95 -7.58
N THR A 549 -11.72 -10.25 -7.44
CA THR A 549 -11.25 -11.45 -6.71
C THR A 549 -11.39 -11.36 -5.19
N LEU A 550 -11.79 -10.19 -4.67
CA LEU A 550 -11.76 -9.86 -3.25
C LEU A 550 -13.17 -9.48 -2.77
N ALA A 551 -13.69 -10.23 -1.81
CA ALA A 551 -14.89 -9.84 -1.07
C ALA A 551 -14.50 -9.37 0.33
N GLU A 552 -14.75 -8.09 0.65
CA GLU A 552 -14.39 -7.51 1.94
C GLU A 552 -15.18 -8.11 3.12
N ILE A 553 -14.48 -8.39 4.21
CA ILE A 553 -15.04 -8.78 5.51
C ILE A 553 -14.67 -7.68 6.52
N PHE A 554 -15.66 -6.88 6.92
CA PHE A 554 -15.45 -5.72 7.79
C PHE A 554 -15.48 -6.03 9.29
#